data_AF-A0A815SYA8-F1
#
_entry.id   AF-A0A815SYA8-F1
#
_cell.length_a   1.000
_cell.length_b   1.000
_cell.length_c   1.000
_cell.angle_alpha   90.00
_cell.angle_beta   90.00
_cell.angle_gamma   90.00
#
_symmetry.space_group_name_H-M   'P 1'
#
loop_
_entity.id
_entity.type
_entity.pdbx_description
1 polymer ?
#
loop_
_entity_poly.entity_id
_entity_poly.type
_entity_poly.pdbx_seq_one_letter_code
_entity_poly.pdbx_strand_id
1 'polypeptide(L)'
;MPEDKEAPVYTAEKILLKRIRKGKVEYYIKWKGWAAKWNTWEPEKHILDKLLIEDFNNRNRKQQKSKSLDRNNVNKRQTIAKNRANNSRRTRHLQSSS
;
A
#
# COMPACT_ATOMS: atom_id res chain seq x y z
N MET A 1 -41.23 21.66 2.77
CA MET A 1 -40.81 20.33 3.28
C MET A 1 -39.34 20.17 2.97
N PRO A 2 -38.46 19.89 3.95
CA PRO A 2 -37.09 19.57 3.62
C PRO A 2 -37.09 18.17 3.00
N GLU A 3 -36.60 18.12 1.78
CA GLU A 3 -36.54 16.93 0.94
C GLU A 3 -35.30 16.13 1.39
N ASP A 4 -35.49 15.21 2.35
CA ASP A 4 -34.50 14.19 2.69
C ASP A 4 -34.30 13.27 1.48
N LYS A 5 -33.55 13.75 0.48
CA LYS A 5 -33.17 12.98 -0.70
C LYS A 5 -32.15 11.95 -0.27
N GLU A 6 -32.64 10.77 0.11
CA GLU A 6 -31.81 9.58 0.18
C GLU A 6 -31.03 9.43 -1.13
N ALA A 7 -29.72 9.34 -1.02
CA ALA A 7 -28.87 9.19 -2.19
C ALA A 7 -29.15 7.82 -2.84
N PRO A 8 -29.31 7.76 -4.18
CA PRO A 8 -29.54 6.49 -4.87
C PRO A 8 -28.36 5.53 -4.65
N VAL A 9 -28.69 4.27 -4.37
CA VAL A 9 -27.71 3.19 -4.18
C VAL A 9 -27.39 2.58 -5.55
N TYR A 10 -26.10 2.45 -5.84
CA TYR A 10 -25.60 1.88 -7.09
C TYR A 10 -24.72 0.65 -6.82
N THR A 11 -24.70 -0.29 -7.77
CA THR A 11 -23.85 -1.49 -7.66
C THR A 11 -22.39 -1.15 -7.99
N ALA A 12 -21.52 -1.32 -7.00
CA ALA A 12 -20.08 -1.25 -7.18
C ALA A 12 -19.49 -2.60 -7.65
N GLU A 13 -18.52 -2.56 -8.55
CA GLU A 13 -17.74 -3.72 -9.01
C GLU A 13 -16.56 -3.98 -8.07
N LYS A 14 -15.77 -2.94 -7.75
CA LYS A 14 -14.59 -3.04 -6.87
C LYS A 14 -14.12 -1.68 -6.37
N ILE A 15 -13.39 -1.70 -5.26
CA ILE A 15 -12.63 -0.54 -4.78
C ILE A 15 -11.24 -0.58 -5.44
N LEU A 16 -10.87 0.51 -6.09
CA LEU A 16 -9.60 0.65 -6.79
C LEU A 16 -8.52 1.29 -5.91
N LEU A 17 -8.89 2.35 -5.20
CA LEU A 17 -7.97 3.17 -4.40
C LEU A 17 -8.63 3.60 -3.09
N LYS A 18 -7.79 3.94 -2.12
CA LYS A 18 -8.17 4.54 -0.84
C LYS A 18 -7.32 5.77 -0.62
N ARG A 19 -7.92 6.87 -0.17
CA ARG A 19 -7.19 8.06 0.29
C ARG A 19 -7.80 8.61 1.57
N ILE A 20 -7.03 9.41 2.30
CA ILE A 20 -7.49 10.11 3.50
C ILE A 20 -7.45 11.60 3.19
N ARG A 21 -8.59 12.28 3.30
CA ARG A 21 -8.72 13.72 3.08
C ARG A 21 -9.40 14.36 4.28
N LYS A 22 -8.73 15.33 4.93
CA LYS A 22 -9.24 16.00 6.14
C LYS A 22 -9.67 15.01 7.25
N GLY A 23 -8.89 13.94 7.45
CA GLY A 23 -9.19 12.89 8.44
C GLY A 23 -10.31 11.93 8.05
N LYS A 24 -10.94 12.10 6.87
CA LYS A 24 -11.99 11.20 6.37
C LYS A 24 -11.42 10.24 5.33
N VAL A 25 -11.81 8.98 5.42
CA VAL A 25 -11.46 7.95 4.44
C VAL A 25 -12.41 8.02 3.26
N GLU A 26 -11.84 8.08 2.06
CA GLU A 26 -12.56 8.02 0.79
C GLU A 26 -12.02 6.85 -0.04
N TYR A 27 -12.93 6.16 -0.72
CA TYR A 27 -12.67 5.03 -1.59
C TYR A 27 -13.02 5.37 -3.03
N TYR A 28 -12.15 5.00 -3.96
CA TYR A 28 -12.38 5.18 -5.39
C TYR A 28 -13.10 3.96 -5.95
N ILE A 29 -14.37 4.14 -6.32
CA ILE A 29 -15.28 3.04 -6.66
C ILE A 29 -15.32 2.85 -8.17
N LYS A 30 -15.12 1.60 -8.59
CA LYS A 30 -15.44 1.15 -9.94
C LYS A 30 -16.90 0.72 -9.96
N TRP A 31 -17.74 1.43 -10.71
CA TRP A 31 -19.16 1.09 -10.84
C TRP A 31 -19.38 -0.02 -11.86
N LYS A 32 -20.26 -0.97 -11.53
CA LYS A 32 -20.55 -2.13 -12.39
C LYS A 32 -21.29 -1.67 -13.66
N GLY A 33 -20.78 -2.04 -14.83
CA GLY A 33 -21.38 -1.66 -16.12
C GLY A 33 -21.05 -0.24 -16.61
N TRP A 34 -20.31 0.56 -15.82
CA TRP A 34 -19.88 1.89 -16.21
C TRP A 34 -18.40 1.92 -16.56
N ALA A 35 -18.01 2.76 -17.53
CA ALA A 35 -16.60 2.97 -17.86
C ALA A 35 -15.83 3.61 -16.69
N ALA A 36 -14.51 3.39 -16.63
CA ALA A 36 -13.67 3.88 -15.52
C ALA A 36 -13.66 5.41 -15.36
N LYS A 37 -14.06 6.15 -16.41
CA LYS A 37 -14.24 7.61 -16.35
C LYS A 37 -15.32 8.08 -15.36
N TRP A 38 -16.28 7.22 -15.04
CA TRP A 38 -17.38 7.50 -14.12
C TRP A 38 -17.07 7.11 -12.67
N ASN A 39 -15.88 6.58 -12.41
CA ASN A 39 -15.48 6.20 -11.06
C ASN A 39 -15.41 7.45 -10.18
N THR A 40 -15.98 7.38 -8.97
CA THR A 40 -16.06 8.49 -8.03
C THR A 40 -15.37 8.15 -6.70
N TRP A 41 -15.07 9.19 -5.92
CA TRP A 41 -14.56 9.05 -4.56
C TRP A 41 -15.71 9.10 -3.58
N GLU A 42 -16.08 7.95 -3.04
CA GLU A 42 -17.14 7.83 -2.03
C GLU A 42 -16.53 7.69 -0.62
N PRO A 43 -17.08 8.39 0.38
CA PRO A 43 -16.63 8.24 1.75
C PRO A 43 -16.92 6.82 2.27
N GLU A 44 -16.15 6.34 3.24
CA GLU A 44 -16.32 5.01 3.84
C GLU A 44 -17.76 4.71 4.28
N LYS A 45 -18.44 5.72 4.83
CA LYS A 45 -19.84 5.61 5.27
C LYS A 45 -20.85 5.32 4.15
N HIS A 46 -20.53 5.56 2.87
CA HIS A 46 -21.42 5.27 1.74
C HIS A 46 -21.22 3.85 1.19
N ILE A 47 -20.19 3.13 1.63
CA ILE A 47 -19.90 1.78 1.16
C ILE A 47 -20.71 0.80 2.01
N LEU A 48 -21.83 0.34 1.45
CA LEU A 48 -22.74 -0.58 2.14
C LEU A 48 -22.17 -2.00 2.23
N ASP A 49 -21.39 -2.41 1.22
CA ASP A 49 -20.79 -3.74 1.16
C ASP A 49 -19.37 -3.76 1.72
N LYS A 50 -19.22 -4.33 2.93
CA LYS A 50 -17.94 -4.45 3.62
C LYS A 50 -16.97 -5.42 2.92
N LEU A 51 -17.47 -6.35 2.11
CA LEU A 51 -16.62 -7.30 1.39
C LEU A 51 -15.73 -6.58 0.37
N LEU A 52 -16.24 -5.50 -0.24
CA LEU A 52 -15.44 -4.66 -1.14
C LEU A 52 -14.25 -4.02 -0.42
N ILE A 53 -14.48 -3.56 0.83
CA ILE A 53 -13.43 -2.97 1.67
C ILE A 53 -12.42 -4.04 2.08
N GLU A 54 -12.89 -5.22 2.48
CA GLU A 54 -12.05 -6.33 2.90
C GLU A 54 -11.16 -6.83 1.76
N ASP A 55 -11.74 -7.04 0.58
CA ASP A 55 -11.01 -7.45 -0.63
C ASP A 55 -9.93 -6.42 -1.00
N PHE A 56 -10.26 -5.12 -0.96
CA PHE A 56 -9.27 -4.07 -1.16
C PHE A 56 -8.15 -4.11 -0.12
N ASN A 57 -8.49 -4.22 1.17
CA ASN A 57 -7.51 -4.26 2.26
C ASN A 57 -6.59 -5.49 2.15
N ASN A 58 -7.14 -6.64 1.77
CA ASN A 58 -6.37 -7.88 1.58
C ASN A 58 -5.37 -7.74 0.44
N ARG A 59 -5.79 -7.19 -0.71
CA ARG A 59 -4.90 -6.89 -1.84
C ARG A 59 -3.78 -5.94 -1.44
N ASN A 60 -4.13 -4.86 -0.74
CA ASN A 60 -3.16 -3.85 -0.33
C ASN A 60 -2.17 -4.43 0.70
N ARG A 61 -2.63 -5.24 1.66
CA ARG A 61 -1.76 -5.91 2.65
C ARG A 61 -0.77 -6.87 2.00
N LYS A 62 -1.19 -7.65 0.99
CA LYS A 62 -0.30 -8.54 0.22
C LYS A 62 0.79 -7.73 -0.49
N GLN A 63 0.44 -6.58 -1.06
CA GLN A 63 1.37 -5.70 -1.77
C GLN A 63 2.35 -4.96 -0.84
N GLN A 64 1.96 -4.65 0.39
CA GLN A 64 2.86 -4.09 1.39
C GLN A 64 3.86 -5.13 1.93
N LYS A 65 3.40 -6.37 2.16
CA LYS A 65 4.28 -7.46 2.61
C LYS A 65 5.41 -7.72 1.60
N SER A 66 5.11 -7.79 0.31
CA SER A 66 6.15 -8.00 -0.72
C SER A 66 7.17 -6.87 -0.75
N LYS A 67 6.75 -5.60 -0.66
CA LYS A 67 7.66 -4.45 -0.60
C LYS A 67 8.56 -4.44 0.64
N SER A 68 8.05 -4.90 1.78
CA SER A 68 8.82 -4.96 3.02
C SER A 68 9.90 -6.05 3.02
N LEU A 69 9.61 -7.20 2.40
CA LEU A 69 10.57 -8.30 2.26
C LEU A 69 11.71 -7.92 1.31
N ASP A 70 11.40 -7.22 0.23
CA ASP A 70 12.40 -6.77 -0.75
C ASP A 70 13.40 -5.78 -0.12
N ARG A 71 12.90 -4.77 0.61
CA ARG A 71 13.74 -3.79 1.33
C ARG A 71 14.68 -4.44 2.36
N ASN A 72 14.20 -5.42 3.13
CA ASN A 72 15.02 -6.08 4.13
C ASN A 72 16.16 -6.92 3.52
N ASN A 73 15.94 -7.50 2.33
CA ASN A 73 16.97 -8.27 1.64
C ASN A 73 18.09 -7.37 1.10
N VAL A 74 17.74 -6.19 0.55
CA VAL A 74 18.71 -5.18 0.11
C VAL A 74 19.59 -4.69 1.27
N ASN A 75 18.99 -4.39 2.42
CA ASN A 75 19.75 -3.94 3.60
C ASN A 75 20.71 -5.03 4.12
N LYS A 76 20.28 -6.30 4.13
CA LYS A 76 21.14 -7.44 4.55
C LYS A 76 22.32 -7.65 3.60
N ARG A 77 22.13 -7.47 2.29
CA ARG A 77 23.23 -7.57 1.30
C ARG A 77 24.26 -6.45 1.47
N GLN A 78 23.83 -5.22 1.78
CA GLN A 78 24.75 -4.11 2.02
C GLN A 78 25.58 -4.27 3.30
N THR A 79 25.02 -4.79 4.38
CA THR A 79 25.77 -4.98 5.64
C THR A 79 26.85 -6.05 5.50
N ILE A 80 26.55 -7.17 4.81
CA ILE A 80 27.53 -8.23 4.55
C ILE A 80 28.69 -7.71 3.67
N ALA A 81 28.39 -6.93 2.63
CA ALA A 81 29.42 -6.34 1.76
C ALA A 81 30.34 -5.36 2.53
N LYS A 82 29.77 -4.50 3.38
CA LYS A 82 30.54 -3.53 4.18
C LYS A 82 31.42 -4.21 5.24
N ASN A 83 30.92 -5.26 5.90
CA ASN A 83 31.71 -5.98 6.91
C ASN A 83 32.89 -6.74 6.30
N ARG A 84 32.72 -7.29 5.10
CA ARG A 84 33.78 -7.99 4.36
C ARG A 84 34.91 -7.03 3.93
N ALA A 85 34.56 -5.81 3.52
CA ALA A 85 35.53 -4.76 3.18
C ALA A 85 36.32 -4.26 4.41
N ASN A 86 35.66 -4.12 5.56
CA ASN A 86 36.30 -3.67 6.79
C ASN A 86 37.27 -4.71 7.36
N ASN A 87 36.94 -6.00 7.27
CA ASN A 87 37.83 -7.06 7.75
C ASN A 87 39.10 -7.17 6.87
N SER A 88 38.99 -6.97 5.55
CA SER A 88 40.14 -6.99 4.62
C SER A 88 41.13 -5.83 4.79
N ARG A 89 40.72 -4.71 5.41
CA ARG A 89 41.64 -3.61 5.74
C ARG A 89 42.44 -3.88 7.01
N ARG A 90 41.91 -4.68 7.93
CA ARG A 90 42.52 -4.94 9.24
C ARG A 90 43.63 -6.01 9.19
N THR A 91 43.59 -6.91 8.21
CA THR A 91 44.61 -7.96 8.03
C THR A 91 45.88 -7.49 7.34
N ARG A 92 45.91 -6.27 6.79
CA ARG A 92 47.08 -5.73 6.07
C ARG A 92 48.12 -5.04 6.99
N HIS A 93 47.81 -4.82 8.26
CA HIS A 93 48.66 -4.02 9.16
C HIS A 93 49.54 -4.85 10.12
N LEU A 94 49.58 -6.18 9.97
CA LEU A 94 50.31 -7.07 10.88
C LEU A 94 51.55 -7.75 10.26
N GLN A 95 52.00 -7.35 9.06
CA GLN A 95 53.16 -7.97 8.39
C GLN A 95 54.39 -7.06 8.23
N SER A 96 54.43 -5.88 8.85
CA SER A 96 55.49 -4.88 8.59
C SER A 96 56.43 -4.61 9.77
N SER A 97 56.48 -5.49 10.77
CA SER A 97 57.46 -5.37 11.86
C SER A 97 58.28 -6.65 11.94
N SER A 98 59.35 -6.69 11.14
CA SER A 98 60.50 -7.56 11.38
C SER A 98 61.76 -6.94 10.79
#